data_AF-E9USE0-F1
#
_entry.id   AF-E9USE0-F1
#
_cell.length_a   1.000
_cell.length_b   1.000
_cell.length_c   1.000
_cell.angle_alpha   90.00
_cell.angle_beta   90.00
_cell.angle_gamma   90.00
#
_symmetry.space_group_name_H-M   'P 1'
#
loop_
_entity.id
_entity.type
_entity.pdbx_description
1 polymer ?
#
loop_
_entity_poly.entity_id
_entity_poly.type
_entity_poly.pdbx_seq_one_letter_code
_entity_poly.pdbx_strand_id
1 'polypeptide(L)'
;MELASVLAGERWSDHPSCTHPLLAHLARLVNDRTSDDGRQQLLPLVPSVVGRRGNDRTWLTVAVAVAAETILDVPEATQRPLAAGLLQAERLCADAEPDLAATRREARFALEMVPGAVAWVDGLGIRSPIDARTFARRSAPTMVRCTVDGVVASASPDGDQRLGALLEAGIAACPAPDTVIAAPAFAGGPAGPRPTPTR
;
A
#
# COMPACT_ATOMS: atom_id res chain seq x y z
N MET A 1 3.19 -10.81 5.83
CA MET A 1 1.70 -10.78 5.65
C MET A 1 1.00 -11.91 6.40
N GLU A 2 1.69 -12.99 6.66
CA GLU A 2 1.23 -14.20 7.33
C GLU A 2 0.77 -13.92 8.77
N LEU A 3 1.49 -13.09 9.51
CA LEU A 3 1.04 -12.67 10.84
C LEU A 3 -0.30 -11.90 10.77
N ALA A 4 -0.49 -11.05 9.75
CA ALA A 4 -1.76 -10.36 9.55
C ALA A 4 -2.90 -11.33 9.20
N SER A 5 -2.62 -12.40 8.45
CA SER A 5 -3.62 -13.43 8.13
C SER A 5 -4.07 -14.18 9.39
N VAL A 6 -3.13 -14.54 10.27
CA VAL A 6 -3.43 -15.16 11.57
C VAL A 6 -4.25 -14.23 12.46
N LEU A 7 -3.85 -12.95 12.57
CA LEU A 7 -4.58 -11.96 13.36
C LEU A 7 -6.01 -11.72 12.84
N ALA A 8 -6.23 -11.90 11.54
CA ALA A 8 -7.55 -11.82 10.92
C ALA A 8 -8.39 -13.10 11.06
N GLY A 9 -7.86 -14.16 11.69
CA GLY A 9 -8.53 -15.47 11.76
C GLY A 9 -8.55 -16.24 10.44
N GLU A 10 -7.72 -15.84 9.46
CA GLU A 10 -7.54 -16.54 8.19
C GLU A 10 -6.51 -17.67 8.32
N ARG A 11 -6.41 -18.51 7.28
CA ARG A 11 -5.29 -19.46 7.20
C ARG A 11 -3.96 -18.70 7.06
N TRP A 12 -2.87 -19.31 7.52
CA TRP A 12 -1.51 -18.78 7.30
C TRP A 12 -1.27 -18.57 5.81
N SER A 13 -1.09 -17.32 5.39
CA SER A 13 -0.90 -16.95 3.98
C SER A 13 -0.21 -15.60 3.85
N ASP A 14 0.66 -15.49 2.86
CA ASP A 14 1.28 -14.23 2.44
C ASP A 14 0.36 -13.39 1.53
N HIS A 15 -0.80 -13.93 1.13
CA HIS A 15 -1.84 -13.28 0.32
C HIS A 15 -3.21 -13.30 1.04
N PRO A 16 -3.32 -12.69 2.23
CA PRO A 16 -4.57 -12.71 2.99
C PRO A 16 -5.68 -11.92 2.29
N SER A 17 -6.93 -12.31 2.55
CA SER A 17 -8.10 -11.58 2.07
C SER A 17 -8.36 -10.30 2.87
N CYS A 18 -7.88 -10.25 4.12
CA CYS A 18 -8.13 -9.16 5.07
C CYS A 18 -7.47 -7.83 4.70
N THR A 19 -6.54 -7.82 3.74
CA THR A 19 -5.80 -6.65 3.29
C THR A 19 -5.91 -6.49 1.78
N HIS A 20 -6.05 -5.24 1.30
CA HIS A 20 -6.08 -4.93 -0.13
C HIS A 20 -4.83 -5.47 -0.84
N PRO A 21 -4.95 -6.12 -2.02
CA PRO A 21 -3.82 -6.78 -2.67
C PRO A 21 -2.59 -5.90 -2.93
N LEU A 22 -2.79 -4.61 -3.28
CA LEU A 22 -1.67 -3.69 -3.49
C LEU A 22 -0.98 -3.31 -2.18
N LEU A 23 -1.73 -3.14 -1.08
CA LEU A 23 -1.16 -2.86 0.24
C LEU A 23 -0.40 -4.09 0.76
N ALA A 24 -0.94 -5.30 0.57
CA ALA A 24 -0.24 -6.54 0.87
C ALA A 24 1.05 -6.69 0.03
N HIS A 25 1.02 -6.28 -1.24
CA HIS A 25 2.21 -6.26 -2.10
C HIS A 25 3.28 -5.30 -1.58
N LEU A 26 2.91 -4.07 -1.21
CA LEU A 26 3.80 -3.11 -0.56
C LEU A 26 4.42 -3.68 0.71
N ALA A 27 3.59 -4.24 1.60
CA ALA A 27 4.06 -4.79 2.87
C ALA A 27 5.07 -5.94 2.68
N ARG A 28 4.86 -6.80 1.67
CA ARG A 28 5.85 -7.84 1.31
C ARG A 28 7.15 -7.22 0.82
N LEU A 29 7.09 -6.27 -0.12
CA LEU A 29 8.29 -5.61 -0.65
C LEU A 29 9.09 -4.89 0.44
N VAL A 30 8.41 -4.16 1.34
CA VAL A 30 9.03 -3.49 2.49
C VAL A 30 9.68 -4.53 3.41
N ASN A 31 8.96 -5.58 3.80
CA ASN A 31 9.49 -6.64 4.65
C ASN A 31 10.71 -7.35 4.02
N ASP A 32 10.69 -7.58 2.71
CA ASP A 32 11.74 -8.30 2.00
C ASP A 32 13.02 -7.46 1.84
N ARG A 33 12.90 -6.13 1.94
CA ARG A 33 14.01 -5.17 1.79
C ARG A 33 14.43 -4.49 3.07
N THR A 34 13.71 -4.72 4.17
CA THR A 34 14.09 -4.25 5.50
C THR A 34 15.17 -5.18 6.07
N SER A 35 16.17 -4.61 6.73
CA SER A 35 17.21 -5.38 7.41
C SER A 35 16.64 -6.24 8.54
N ASP A 36 17.39 -7.25 8.99
CA ASP A 36 16.95 -8.11 10.09
C ASP A 36 16.74 -7.34 11.40
N ASP A 37 17.56 -6.33 11.67
CA ASP A 37 17.40 -5.43 12.83
C ASP A 37 16.18 -4.51 12.65
N GLY A 38 15.97 -3.99 11.44
CA GLY A 38 14.85 -3.11 11.09
C GLY A 38 13.48 -3.80 11.14
N ARG A 39 13.40 -5.13 10.95
CA ARG A 39 12.12 -5.88 10.99
C ARG A 39 11.36 -5.71 12.30
N GLN A 40 12.05 -5.45 13.42
CA GLN A 40 11.39 -5.19 14.71
C GLN A 40 10.53 -3.91 14.67
N GLN A 41 10.89 -2.93 13.85
CA GLN A 41 10.15 -1.68 13.68
C GLN A 41 8.87 -1.87 12.87
N LEU A 42 8.78 -2.94 12.07
CA LEU A 42 7.57 -3.26 11.28
C LEU A 42 6.51 -4.00 12.10
N LEU A 43 6.88 -4.69 13.17
CA LEU A 43 5.95 -5.49 13.98
C LEU A 43 4.75 -4.67 14.51
N PRO A 44 4.94 -3.44 15.05
CA PRO A 44 3.82 -2.60 15.48
C PRO A 44 2.85 -2.21 14.36
N LEU A 45 3.27 -2.25 13.09
CA LEU A 45 2.43 -1.91 11.94
C LEU A 45 1.55 -3.08 11.47
N VAL A 46 1.83 -4.31 11.91
CA VAL A 46 1.10 -5.50 11.45
C VAL A 46 -0.41 -5.44 11.77
N PRO A 47 -0.86 -5.06 12.98
CA PRO A 47 -2.29 -4.91 13.24
C PRO A 47 -2.94 -3.85 12.34
N SER A 48 -2.19 -2.83 11.92
CA SER A 48 -2.70 -1.71 11.12
C SER A 48 -3.06 -2.10 9.70
N VAL A 49 -2.59 -3.23 9.16
CA VAL A 49 -3.00 -3.71 7.82
C VAL A 49 -4.22 -4.65 7.87
N VAL A 50 -4.61 -5.12 9.06
CA VAL A 50 -5.70 -6.09 9.23
C VAL A 50 -7.05 -5.41 8.99
N GLY A 51 -7.89 -6.02 8.16
CA GLY A 51 -9.22 -5.48 7.80
C GLY A 51 -9.19 -4.34 6.78
N ARG A 52 -8.01 -3.88 6.35
CA ARG A 52 -7.84 -2.83 5.32
C ARG A 52 -8.05 -3.38 3.91
N ARG A 53 -9.28 -3.77 3.61
CA ARG A 53 -9.67 -4.36 2.30
C ARG A 53 -9.72 -3.32 1.18
N GLY A 54 -9.88 -2.04 1.52
CA GLY A 54 -10.00 -0.95 0.57
C GLY A 54 -11.31 -1.01 -0.24
N ASN A 55 -11.34 -0.21 -1.30
CA ASN A 55 -12.42 -0.06 -2.28
C ASN A 55 -11.89 -0.19 -3.72
N ASP A 56 -12.73 0.08 -4.71
CA ASP A 56 -12.40 -0.01 -6.15
C ASP A 56 -11.33 0.99 -6.63
N ARG A 57 -10.92 1.95 -5.79
CA ARG A 57 -9.90 2.97 -6.08
C ARG A 57 -8.66 2.89 -5.19
N THR A 58 -8.61 1.94 -4.26
CA THR A 58 -7.48 1.83 -3.32
C THR A 58 -6.14 1.56 -4.00
N TRP A 59 -6.14 0.90 -5.18
CA TRP A 59 -4.91 0.76 -5.97
C TRP A 59 -4.33 2.10 -6.43
N LEU A 60 -5.17 3.12 -6.62
CA LEU A 60 -4.77 4.45 -7.05
C LEU A 60 -4.27 5.27 -5.87
N THR A 61 -5.05 5.32 -4.79
CA THR A 61 -4.72 6.09 -3.59
C THR A 61 -3.41 5.60 -2.96
N VAL A 62 -3.24 4.28 -2.81
CA VAL A 62 -2.01 3.70 -2.26
C VAL A 62 -0.81 3.94 -3.17
N ALA A 63 -0.95 3.78 -4.50
CA ALA A 63 0.16 3.99 -5.42
C ALA A 63 0.64 5.44 -5.44
N VAL A 64 -0.29 6.40 -5.38
CA VAL A 64 0.05 7.83 -5.33
C VAL A 64 0.71 8.19 -4.01
N ALA A 65 0.13 7.81 -2.87
CA ALA A 65 0.68 8.14 -1.56
C ALA A 65 2.09 7.56 -1.36
N VAL A 66 2.30 6.29 -1.73
CA VAL A 66 3.61 5.64 -1.63
C VAL A 66 4.65 6.31 -2.54
N ALA A 67 4.27 6.68 -3.76
CA ALA A 67 5.20 7.38 -4.66
C ALA A 67 5.51 8.79 -4.17
N ALA A 68 4.49 9.54 -3.74
CA ALA A 68 4.62 10.92 -3.27
C ALA A 68 5.48 11.03 -2.01
N GLU A 69 5.39 10.04 -1.11
CA GLU A 69 6.14 9.99 0.16
C GLU A 69 7.67 10.15 -0.01
N THR A 70 8.25 9.63 -1.10
CA THR A 70 9.72 9.58 -1.24
C THR A 70 10.24 10.03 -2.60
N ILE A 71 9.40 10.57 -3.50
CA ILE A 71 9.84 10.85 -4.88
C ILE A 71 11.06 11.78 -4.95
N LEU A 72 11.21 12.68 -3.98
CA LEU A 72 12.37 13.58 -3.89
C LEU A 72 13.66 12.88 -3.44
N ASP A 73 13.53 11.80 -2.69
CA ASP A 73 14.63 11.16 -1.99
C ASP A 73 15.07 9.84 -2.65
N VAL A 74 14.64 9.60 -3.88
CA VAL A 74 15.06 8.46 -4.71
C VAL A 74 15.89 8.94 -5.91
N PRO A 75 16.74 8.08 -6.51
CA PRO A 75 17.56 8.48 -7.64
C PRO A 75 16.70 8.97 -8.82
N GLU A 76 17.24 9.88 -9.63
CA GLU A 76 16.54 10.44 -10.80
C GLU A 76 16.04 9.34 -11.76
N ALA A 77 16.80 8.25 -11.90
CA ALA A 77 16.40 7.09 -12.69
C ALA A 77 15.10 6.43 -12.17
N THR A 78 14.84 6.50 -10.87
CA THR A 78 13.59 6.05 -10.23
C THR A 78 12.50 7.11 -10.32
N GLN A 79 12.84 8.40 -10.23
CA GLN A 79 11.86 9.49 -10.37
C GLN A 79 11.13 9.44 -11.71
N ARG A 80 11.82 9.11 -12.80
CA ARG A 80 11.26 9.04 -14.16
C ARG A 80 10.06 8.08 -14.31
N PRO A 81 10.15 6.78 -13.98
CA PRO A 81 9.00 5.89 -14.03
C PRO A 81 7.90 6.26 -13.00
N LEU A 82 8.26 6.83 -11.85
CA LEU A 82 7.27 7.33 -10.88
C LEU A 82 6.49 8.52 -11.43
N ALA A 83 7.16 9.50 -12.05
CA ALA A 83 6.53 10.64 -12.71
C ALA A 83 5.58 10.18 -13.83
N ALA A 84 5.99 9.19 -14.65
CA ALA A 84 5.11 8.62 -15.67
C ALA A 84 3.84 8.00 -15.07
N GLY A 85 3.98 7.28 -13.95
CA GLY A 85 2.86 6.71 -13.20
C GLY A 85 1.95 7.77 -12.61
N LEU A 86 2.51 8.79 -11.95
CA LEU A 86 1.78 9.89 -11.33
C LEU A 86 1.02 10.74 -12.35
N LEU A 87 1.58 10.99 -13.54
CA LEU A 87 0.86 11.69 -14.62
C LEU A 87 -0.38 10.92 -15.09
N GLN A 88 -0.30 9.58 -15.17
CA GLN A 88 -1.46 8.74 -15.50
C GLN A 88 -2.46 8.69 -14.33
N ALA A 89 -1.96 8.64 -13.09
CA ALA A 89 -2.78 8.67 -11.88
C ALA A 89 -3.60 9.97 -11.78
N GLU A 90 -2.97 11.11 -12.05
CA GLU A 90 -3.62 12.42 -12.03
C GLU A 90 -4.78 12.50 -13.04
N ARG A 91 -4.57 11.96 -14.26
CA ARG A 91 -5.62 11.84 -15.27
C ARG A 91 -6.80 10.99 -14.80
N LEU A 92 -6.52 9.81 -14.24
CA LEU A 92 -7.55 8.90 -13.73
C LEU A 92 -8.33 9.50 -12.55
N CYS A 93 -7.71 10.37 -11.74
CA CYS A 93 -8.41 11.07 -10.67
C CYS A 93 -9.35 12.15 -11.21
N ALA A 94 -8.98 12.84 -12.30
CA ALA A 94 -9.80 13.89 -12.90
C ALA A 94 -11.18 13.39 -13.36
N ASP A 95 -11.26 12.13 -13.79
CA ASP A 95 -12.50 11.48 -14.22
C ASP A 95 -13.41 11.02 -13.06
N ALA A 96 -12.93 11.09 -11.81
CA ALA A 96 -13.58 10.56 -10.62
C ALA A 96 -13.73 11.59 -9.48
N GLU A 97 -13.73 12.87 -9.83
CA GLU A 97 -14.05 13.96 -8.90
C GLU A 97 -15.53 13.88 -8.46
N PRO A 98 -15.85 14.19 -7.18
CA PRO A 98 -14.98 14.78 -6.15
C PRO A 98 -14.19 13.76 -5.30
N ASP A 99 -14.44 12.46 -5.44
CA ASP A 99 -13.96 11.42 -4.51
C ASP A 99 -12.44 11.32 -4.46
N LEU A 100 -11.74 11.65 -5.55
CA LEU A 100 -10.29 11.57 -5.67
C LEU A 100 -9.56 12.93 -5.69
N ALA A 101 -10.24 14.01 -5.27
CA ALA A 101 -9.66 15.36 -5.26
C ALA A 101 -8.34 15.44 -4.46
N ALA A 102 -8.30 14.78 -3.30
CA ALA A 102 -7.13 14.78 -2.43
C ALA A 102 -5.95 14.04 -3.07
N THR A 103 -6.18 12.82 -3.56
CA THR A 103 -5.19 12.02 -4.27
C THR A 103 -4.67 12.73 -5.52
N ARG A 104 -5.54 13.44 -6.25
CA ARG A 104 -5.13 14.25 -7.39
C ARG A 104 -4.18 15.38 -6.99
N ARG A 105 -4.48 16.11 -5.92
CA ARG A 105 -3.62 17.19 -5.40
C ARG A 105 -2.26 16.66 -4.96
N GLU A 106 -2.25 15.51 -4.29
CA GLU A 106 -1.02 14.84 -3.85
C GLU A 106 -0.15 14.42 -5.05
N ALA A 107 -0.73 13.77 -6.06
CA ALA A 107 -0.01 13.41 -7.28
C ALA A 107 0.56 14.64 -7.99
N ARG A 108 -0.22 15.71 -8.09
CA ARG A 108 0.22 16.98 -8.69
C ARG A 108 1.38 17.60 -7.93
N PHE A 109 1.27 17.68 -6.61
CA PHE A 109 2.34 18.22 -5.77
C PHE A 109 3.65 17.42 -5.95
N ALA A 110 3.58 16.09 -5.94
CA ALA A 110 4.74 15.24 -6.18
C ALA A 110 5.38 15.50 -7.56
N LEU A 111 4.57 15.71 -8.61
CA LEU A 111 5.05 16.02 -9.96
C LEU A 111 5.73 17.39 -10.05
N GLU A 112 5.18 18.40 -9.38
CA GLU A 112 5.76 19.76 -9.31
C GLU A 112 7.15 19.75 -8.66
N MET A 113 7.41 18.80 -7.77
CA MET A 113 8.69 18.65 -7.08
C MET A 113 9.79 18.00 -7.94
N VAL A 114 9.44 17.32 -9.05
CA VAL A 114 10.41 16.65 -9.94
C VAL A 114 10.27 17.05 -11.41
N PRO A 115 10.39 18.35 -11.75
CA PRO A 115 10.13 18.85 -13.10
C PRO A 115 11.04 18.22 -14.18
N GLY A 116 12.27 17.82 -13.82
CA GLY A 116 13.18 17.12 -14.73
C GLY A 116 12.67 15.73 -15.14
N ALA A 117 12.09 14.98 -14.20
CA ALA A 117 11.48 13.69 -14.48
C ALA A 117 10.22 13.84 -15.33
N VAL A 118 9.40 14.88 -15.07
CA VAL A 118 8.22 15.22 -15.89
C VAL A 118 8.63 15.54 -17.32
N ALA A 119 9.62 16.44 -17.50
CA ALA A 119 10.13 16.81 -18.82
C ALA A 119 10.70 15.60 -19.59
N TRP A 120 11.35 14.66 -18.88
CA TRP A 120 11.81 13.42 -19.48
C TRP A 120 10.66 12.58 -20.03
N VAL A 121 9.56 12.43 -19.27
CA VAL A 121 8.37 11.69 -19.71
C VAL A 121 7.73 12.36 -20.92
N ASP A 122 7.60 13.69 -20.91
CA ASP A 122 7.07 14.45 -22.05
C ASP A 122 7.92 14.26 -23.31
N GLY A 123 9.25 14.21 -23.16
CA GLY A 123 10.19 13.95 -24.24
C GLY A 123 10.05 12.58 -24.90
N LEU A 124 9.48 11.58 -24.21
CA LEU A 124 9.20 10.26 -24.81
C LEU A 124 8.04 10.30 -25.82
N GLY A 125 7.20 11.33 -25.79
CA GLY A 125 6.05 11.45 -26.68
C GLY A 125 4.97 10.39 -26.51
N ILE A 126 4.95 9.67 -25.37
CA ILE A 126 3.92 8.66 -25.07
C ILE A 126 2.66 9.38 -24.59
N ARG A 127 1.70 9.55 -25.50
CA ARG A 127 0.48 10.35 -25.24
C ARG A 127 -0.76 9.53 -24.89
N SER A 128 -0.73 8.22 -25.11
CA SER A 128 -1.92 7.39 -24.92
C SER A 128 -2.26 7.26 -23.43
N PRO A 129 -3.48 7.63 -23.01
CA PRO A 129 -3.92 7.39 -21.64
C PRO A 129 -4.04 5.88 -21.40
N ILE A 130 -3.72 5.47 -20.17
CA ILE A 130 -3.89 4.09 -19.73
C ILE A 130 -5.24 3.98 -19.02
N ASP A 131 -6.06 2.99 -19.38
CA ASP A 131 -7.32 2.77 -18.68
C ASP A 131 -7.11 2.32 -17.21
N ALA A 132 -8.12 2.52 -16.37
CA ALA A 132 -8.05 2.23 -14.94
C ALA A 132 -7.70 0.75 -14.65
N ARG A 133 -8.19 -0.18 -15.47
CA ARG A 133 -7.93 -1.62 -15.29
C ARG A 133 -6.47 -1.96 -15.52
N THR A 134 -5.88 -1.41 -16.58
CA THR A 134 -4.49 -1.60 -16.96
C THR A 134 -3.58 -0.91 -15.97
N PHE A 135 -3.94 0.29 -15.50
CA PHE A 135 -3.21 0.98 -14.44
C PHE A 135 -3.19 0.15 -13.16
N ALA A 136 -4.36 -0.32 -12.69
CA ALA A 136 -4.46 -1.12 -11.47
C ALA A 136 -3.64 -2.42 -11.54
N ARG A 137 -3.60 -3.08 -12.70
CA ARG A 137 -2.89 -4.35 -12.89
C ARG A 137 -1.39 -4.21 -13.12
N ARG A 138 -0.94 -3.10 -13.70
CA ARG A 138 0.46 -2.95 -14.17
C ARG A 138 1.15 -1.76 -13.54
N SER A 139 0.60 -0.56 -13.71
CA SER A 139 1.24 0.69 -13.28
C SER A 139 1.33 0.79 -11.76
N ALA A 140 0.23 0.56 -11.04
CA ALA A 140 0.22 0.68 -9.58
C ALA A 140 1.22 -0.27 -8.88
N PRO A 141 1.26 -1.58 -9.17
CA PRO A 141 2.30 -2.46 -8.62
C PRO A 141 3.73 -2.05 -9.03
N THR A 142 3.91 -1.58 -10.26
CA THR A 142 5.23 -1.13 -10.74
C THR A 142 5.69 0.12 -10.00
N MET A 143 4.80 1.09 -9.75
CA MET A 143 5.10 2.29 -8.97
C MET A 143 5.53 1.93 -7.56
N VAL A 144 4.78 1.04 -6.88
CA VAL A 144 5.13 0.57 -5.53
C VAL A 144 6.51 -0.09 -5.52
N ARG A 145 6.79 -0.98 -6.48
CA ARG A 145 8.11 -1.63 -6.60
C ARG A 145 9.23 -0.62 -6.85
N CYS A 146 9.06 0.28 -7.82
CA CYS A 146 10.06 1.31 -8.13
C CYS A 146 10.34 2.21 -6.92
N THR A 147 9.32 2.54 -6.15
CA THR A 147 9.46 3.34 -4.93
C THR A 147 10.33 2.61 -3.90
N VAL A 148 10.00 1.37 -3.56
CA VAL A 148 10.77 0.55 -2.60
C VAL A 148 12.21 0.33 -3.08
N ASP A 149 12.39 -0.04 -4.35
CA ASP A 149 13.72 -0.22 -4.94
C ASP A 149 14.53 1.09 -4.94
N GLY A 150 13.89 2.24 -5.15
CA GLY A 150 14.51 3.55 -5.11
C GLY A 150 15.02 3.93 -3.71
N VAL A 151 14.25 3.65 -2.67
CA VAL A 151 14.68 3.87 -1.28
C VAL A 151 15.92 3.02 -0.98
N VAL A 152 15.90 1.74 -1.35
CA VAL A 152 17.05 0.82 -1.17
C VAL A 152 18.27 1.31 -1.96
N ALA A 153 18.08 1.71 -3.22
CA ALA A 153 19.17 2.18 -4.09
C ALA A 153 19.80 3.51 -3.63
N SER A 154 19.10 4.29 -2.80
CA SER A 154 19.62 5.55 -2.26
C SER A 154 20.69 5.34 -1.18
N ALA A 155 20.86 4.11 -0.67
CA ALA A 155 21.90 3.72 0.30
C ALA A 155 22.02 4.67 1.50
N SER A 156 20.88 5.22 1.97
CA SER A 156 20.82 6.11 3.12
C SER A 156 20.93 5.30 4.43
N PRO A 157 21.59 5.84 5.48
CA PRO A 157 21.65 5.19 6.79
C PRO A 157 20.27 4.93 7.41
N ASP A 158 19.25 5.71 7.01
CA ASP A 158 17.88 5.62 7.53
C ASP A 158 16.97 4.76 6.64
N GLY A 159 17.54 3.82 5.86
CA GLY A 159 16.83 3.01 4.87
C GLY A 159 15.61 2.26 5.43
N ASP A 160 15.79 1.58 6.57
CA ASP A 160 14.70 0.82 7.20
C ASP A 160 13.56 1.74 7.70
N GLN A 161 13.90 2.89 8.28
CA GLN A 161 12.91 3.87 8.72
C GLN A 161 12.10 4.39 7.52
N ARG A 162 12.77 4.67 6.41
CA ARG A 162 12.12 5.14 5.17
C ARG A 162 11.23 4.05 4.56
N LEU A 163 11.64 2.79 4.59
CA LEU A 163 10.80 1.66 4.17
C LEU A 163 9.55 1.52 5.07
N GLY A 164 9.71 1.74 6.38
CA GLY A 164 8.59 1.82 7.32
C GLY A 164 7.61 2.95 6.96
N ALA A 165 8.13 4.15 6.68
CA ALA A 165 7.32 5.31 6.27
C ALA A 165 6.52 5.04 4.99
N LEU A 166 7.09 4.32 4.00
CA LEU A 166 6.34 3.89 2.81
C LEU A 166 5.14 3.00 3.17
N LEU A 167 5.32 2.06 4.10
CA LEU A 167 4.23 1.19 4.55
C LEU A 167 3.17 2.01 5.30
N GLU A 168 3.57 2.94 6.16
CA GLU A 168 2.67 3.85 6.86
C GLU A 168 1.84 4.72 5.89
N ALA A 169 2.48 5.30 4.87
CA ALA A 169 1.80 6.05 3.81
C ALA A 169 0.78 5.17 3.08
N GLY A 170 1.15 3.94 2.72
CA GLY A 170 0.24 2.97 2.11
C GLY A 170 -0.93 2.56 3.01
N ILE A 171 -0.70 2.43 4.32
CA ILE A 171 -1.73 2.14 5.33
C ILE A 171 -2.71 3.32 5.45
N ALA A 172 -2.20 4.55 5.52
CA ALA A 172 -3.00 5.76 5.64
C ALA A 172 -3.86 6.02 4.40
N ALA A 173 -3.32 5.72 3.21
CA ALA A 173 -4.03 5.87 1.93
C ALA A 173 -5.05 4.75 1.63
N CYS A 174 -5.01 3.66 2.40
CA CYS A 174 -6.01 2.60 2.32
C CYS A 174 -7.14 2.89 3.31
N PRO A 175 -8.41 2.94 2.87
CA PRO A 175 -9.55 3.19 3.75
C PRO A 175 -9.51 2.33 5.01
N ALA A 176 -9.82 2.95 6.15
CA ALA A 176 -9.93 2.24 7.41
C ALA A 176 -10.98 1.12 7.30
N PRO A 177 -10.85 0.02 8.06
CA PRO A 177 -11.86 -1.03 8.08
C PRO A 177 -13.22 -0.41 8.44
N ASP A 178 -14.26 -0.77 7.70
CA ASP A 178 -15.63 -0.45 8.13
C ASP A 178 -15.79 -1.03 9.53
N THR A 179 -16.05 -0.16 10.51
CA THR A 179 -16.25 -0.57 11.89
C THR A 179 -17.64 -1.18 12.03
N VAL A 180 -17.90 -2.27 11.33
CA VAL A 180 -18.95 -3.19 11.76
C VAL A 180 -18.36 -3.88 12.98
N ILE A 181 -18.76 -3.43 14.17
CA ILE A 181 -18.42 -4.06 15.44
C ILE A 181 -18.88 -5.51 15.35
N ALA A 182 -17.98 -6.41 14.93
CA ALA A 182 -18.13 -7.81 15.18
C ALA A 182 -17.91 -7.97 16.68
N ALA A 183 -19.00 -8.13 17.43
CA ALA A 183 -18.93 -8.56 18.81
C ALA A 183 -17.97 -9.76 18.89
N PRO A 184 -17.02 -9.79 19.84
CA PRO A 184 -16.11 -10.90 19.93
C PRO A 184 -16.93 -12.16 20.21
N ALA A 185 -16.93 -13.08 19.26
CA ALA A 185 -17.47 -14.43 19.44
C ALA A 185 -16.51 -15.18 20.37
N PHE A 186 -16.53 -14.84 21.67
CA PHE A 186 -16.06 -15.74 22.71
C PHE A 186 -17.11 -16.84 22.87
N ALA A 187 -17.10 -17.79 21.96
CA ALA A 187 -17.85 -19.02 22.08
C ALA A 187 -17.06 -20.02 22.94
N GLY A 188 -17.54 -20.25 24.17
CA GLY A 188 -17.48 -21.57 24.82
C GLY A 188 -16.44 -21.75 25.92
N GLY A 189 -16.76 -21.30 27.14
CA GLY A 189 -16.25 -21.95 28.35
C GLY A 189 -16.70 -23.42 28.44
N PRO A 190 -16.03 -24.26 29.26
CA PRO A 190 -16.19 -25.70 29.22
C PRO A 190 -17.60 -26.12 29.65
N ALA A 191 -18.20 -27.03 28.86
CA ALA A 191 -19.47 -27.66 29.17
C ALA A 191 -19.40 -28.37 30.53
N GLY A 192 -20.26 -27.96 31.47
CA GLY A 192 -20.46 -28.64 32.74
C GLY A 192 -20.97 -30.08 32.54
N PRO A 193 -20.77 -30.96 33.53
CA PRO A 193 -21.04 -32.38 33.38
C PRO A 193 -22.55 -32.66 33.26
N ARG A 194 -22.92 -33.54 32.32
CA ARG A 194 -24.29 -34.03 32.13
C ARG A 194 -24.72 -34.89 33.33
N PRO A 195 -25.96 -34.78 33.80
CA PRO A 195 -26.48 -35.68 34.83
C PRO A 195 -26.77 -37.06 34.23
N THR A 196 -26.39 -38.10 34.97
CA THR A 196 -26.69 -39.51 34.73
C THR A 196 -28.17 -39.79 34.96
N PRO A 197 -28.85 -40.59 34.10
CA PRO A 197 -30.21 -41.01 34.37
C PRO A 197 -30.23 -42.16 35.38
N THR A 198 -30.97 -41.98 36.48
CA THR A 198 -31.39 -43.04 37.38
C THR A 198 -32.42 -43.95 36.72
N ARG A 199 -32.33 -45.24 37.06
CA ARG A 199 -33.10 -46.39 36.55
C ARG A 199 -34.62 -46.23 36.64
#